data_AF-A0A7C7IJY3-F1
#
_entry.id   AF-A0A7C7IJY3-F1
#
_cell.length_a   1.000
_cell.length_b   1.000
_cell.length_c   1.000
_cell.angle_alpha   90.00
_cell.angle_beta   90.00
_cell.angle_gamma   90.00
#
_symmetry.space_group_name_H-M   'P 1'
#
loop_
_entity.id
_entity.type
_entity.pdbx_description
1 polymer ?
#
loop_
_entity_poly.entity_id
_entity_poly.type
_entity_poly.pdbx_seq_one_letter_code
_entity_poly.pdbx_strand_id
1 'polypeptide(L)'
;MKQVTPWLIAAVFIVFAMVNFDDPDWFIWVPTYIAIGLLPLLPTGIINNLHLKIVAIVVLILGIIVALGFLNTIMPRQVDNRMVNMWEYQREGVGLVLGAIWLWFGRKLK
;
A
#
# COMPACT_ATOMS: atom_id res chain seq x y z
N MET A 1 17.80 -16.36 5.51
CA MET A 1 17.58 -14.95 5.16
C MET A 1 16.40 -14.75 4.21
N LYS A 2 16.29 -15.47 3.07
CA LYS A 2 15.19 -15.30 2.09
C LYS A 2 13.78 -15.36 2.70
N GLN A 3 13.50 -16.29 3.61
CA GLN A 3 12.17 -16.39 4.22
C GLN A 3 11.80 -15.22 5.15
N VAL A 4 12.75 -14.50 5.76
CA VAL A 4 12.45 -13.46 6.75
C VAL A 4 12.14 -12.12 6.09
N THR A 5 12.80 -11.81 4.97
CA THR A 5 12.64 -10.54 4.25
C THR A 5 11.19 -10.26 3.81
N PRO A 6 10.43 -11.22 3.23
CA PRO A 6 9.02 -11.04 2.92
C PRO A 6 8.15 -10.64 4.12
N TRP A 7 8.41 -11.25 5.28
CA TRP A 7 7.68 -10.94 6.51
C TRP A 7 8.03 -9.58 7.08
N LEU A 8 9.30 -9.16 6.98
CA LEU A 8 9.72 -7.81 7.38
C LEU A 8 9.06 -6.74 6.50
N ILE A 9 9.01 -6.95 5.18
CA ILE A 9 8.35 -6.01 4.27
C ILE A 9 6.85 -5.97 4.57
N ALA A 10 6.20 -7.12 4.79
CA ALA A 10 4.80 -7.14 5.20
C ALA A 10 4.58 -6.39 6.52
N ALA A 11 5.46 -6.54 7.51
CA ALA A 11 5.39 -5.83 8.78
C ALA A 11 5.49 -4.30 8.59
N VAL A 12 6.30 -3.80 7.65
CA VAL A 12 6.33 -2.37 7.31
C VAL A 12 4.96 -1.88 6.85
N PHE A 13 4.24 -2.64 6.01
CA PHE A 13 2.88 -2.27 5.60
C PHE A 13 1.86 -2.36 6.75
N ILE A 14 2.06 -3.26 7.72
CA ILE A 14 1.24 -3.26 8.94
C ILE A 14 1.49 -1.98 9.75
N VAL A 15 2.74 -1.53 9.87
CA VAL A 15 3.04 -0.24 10.51
C VAL A 15 2.39 0.91 9.76
N PHE A 16 2.41 0.91 8.42
CA PHE A 16 1.70 1.92 7.62
C PHE A 16 0.19 1.92 7.91
N ALA A 17 -0.43 0.74 8.02
CA ALA A 17 -1.82 0.65 8.43
C ALA A 17 -2.05 1.24 9.84
N MET A 18 -1.18 0.92 10.81
CA MET A 18 -1.32 1.41 12.19
C MET A 18 -1.23 2.93 12.29
N VAL A 19 -0.32 3.57 11.55
CA VAL A 19 -0.20 5.03 11.60
C VAL A 19 -1.37 5.76 10.95
N ASN A 20 -2.13 5.09 10.08
CA ASN A 20 -3.35 5.64 9.45
C ASN A 20 -4.62 5.35 10.26
N PHE A 21 -4.53 4.67 11.42
CA PHE A 21 -5.71 4.19 12.13
C PHE A 21 -6.57 5.31 12.74
N ASP A 22 -5.93 6.41 13.16
CA ASP A 22 -6.59 7.54 13.79
C ASP A 22 -7.05 8.61 12.77
N ASP A 23 -6.79 8.40 11.47
CA ASP A 23 -7.12 9.36 10.42
C ASP A 23 -8.59 9.28 9.99
N PRO A 24 -9.23 10.39 9.58
CA PRO A 24 -10.63 10.41 9.11
C PRO A 24 -11.01 9.39 8.02
N ASP A 25 -10.04 8.92 7.24
CA ASP A 25 -10.16 7.97 6.14
C ASP A 25 -9.42 6.64 6.41
N TRP A 26 -9.16 6.34 7.68
CA TRP A 26 -8.55 5.08 8.14
C TRP A 26 -9.21 3.85 7.51
N PHE A 27 -10.52 3.88 7.30
CA PHE A 27 -11.32 2.78 6.73
C PHE A 27 -10.95 2.47 5.27
N ILE A 28 -10.23 3.36 4.59
CA ILE A 28 -9.66 3.15 3.26
C ILE A 28 -8.23 2.60 3.40
N TRP A 29 -7.39 3.30 4.17
CA TRP A 29 -5.94 3.06 4.18
C TRP A 29 -5.53 1.84 5.00
N VAL A 30 -6.14 1.63 6.17
CA VAL A 30 -5.86 0.48 7.04
C VAL A 30 -6.07 -0.86 6.32
N PRO A 31 -7.27 -1.16 5.75
CA PRO A 31 -7.47 -2.43 5.05
C PRO A 31 -6.62 -2.53 3.79
N THR A 32 -6.40 -1.42 3.08
CA THR A 32 -5.56 -1.38 1.88
C THR A 32 -4.12 -1.82 2.17
N TYR A 33 -3.48 -1.21 3.18
CA TYR A 33 -2.09 -1.56 3.52
C TYR A 33 -1.95 -2.97 4.08
N ILE A 34 -2.91 -3.43 4.90
CA ILE A 34 -2.93 -4.82 5.38
C ILE A 34 -3.03 -5.80 4.20
N ALA A 35 -3.94 -5.56 3.26
CA ALA A 35 -4.11 -6.41 2.09
C ALA A 35 -2.85 -6.42 1.23
N ILE A 36 -2.29 -5.26 0.90
CA ILE A 36 -1.04 -5.12 0.13
C ILE A 36 0.11 -5.88 0.81
N GLY A 37 0.28 -5.73 2.12
CA GLY A 37 1.35 -6.38 2.88
C GLY A 37 1.26 -7.91 2.82
N LEU A 38 0.05 -8.46 2.98
CA LEU A 38 -0.16 -9.90 3.11
C LEU A 38 -0.33 -10.65 1.78
N LEU A 39 -0.83 -9.99 0.73
CA LEU A 39 -1.17 -10.65 -0.55
C LEU A 39 -0.02 -11.48 -1.15
N PRO A 40 1.24 -11.00 -1.22
CA PRO A 40 2.35 -11.80 -1.74
C PRO A 40 2.70 -13.00 -0.85
N LEU A 41 2.35 -12.93 0.45
CA LEU A 41 2.56 -13.99 1.43
C LEU A 41 1.57 -15.16 1.28
N LEU A 42 0.43 -14.95 0.62
CA LEU A 42 -0.52 -16.02 0.36
C LEU A 42 0.06 -17.11 -0.58
N PRO A 43 -0.27 -18.39 -0.36
CA PRO A 43 0.06 -19.49 -1.26
C PRO A 43 -0.45 -19.28 -2.69
N THR A 44 0.23 -19.88 -3.66
CA THR A 44 -0.15 -19.81 -5.09
C THR A 44 -1.49 -20.45 -5.40
N GLY A 45 -1.95 -21.39 -4.57
CA GLY A 45 -3.29 -21.99 -4.67
C GLY A 45 -4.42 -21.04 -4.29
N ILE A 46 -4.15 -19.96 -3.54
CA ILE A 46 -5.14 -18.93 -3.20
C ILE A 46 -5.13 -17.81 -4.24
N ILE A 47 -3.95 -17.30 -4.57
CA ILE A 47 -3.79 -16.26 -5.61
C ILE A 47 -2.62 -16.63 -6.51
N ASN A 48 -2.82 -16.71 -7.82
CA ASN A 48 -1.72 -17.01 -8.74
C ASN A 48 -0.86 -15.78 -9.04
N ASN A 49 0.28 -15.96 -9.70
CA ASN A 49 1.21 -14.87 -9.98
C ASN A 49 0.67 -13.83 -10.97
N LEU A 50 -0.18 -14.26 -11.92
CA LEU A 50 -0.79 -13.35 -12.90
C LEU A 50 -1.73 -12.36 -12.22
N HIS A 51 -2.65 -12.87 -11.37
CA HIS A 51 -3.57 -12.02 -10.63
C HIS A 51 -2.84 -11.06 -9.70
N LEU A 52 -1.78 -11.52 -9.01
CA LEU A 52 -0.99 -10.64 -8.15
C LEU A 52 -0.33 -9.49 -8.94
N LYS A 53 0.16 -9.76 -10.15
CA LYS A 53 0.71 -8.73 -11.04
C LYS A 53 -0.35 -7.75 -11.57
N ILE A 54 -1.56 -8.25 -11.87
CA ILE A 54 -2.68 -7.38 -12.26
C ILE A 54 -3.03 -6.44 -11.09
N VAL A 55 -3.16 -6.98 -9.88
CA VAL A 55 -3.40 -6.17 -8.67
C VAL A 55 -2.28 -5.15 -8.47
N ALA A 56 -1.01 -5.54 -8.66
CA ALA A 56 0.11 -4.61 -8.58
C ALA A 56 0.00 -3.44 -9.57
N ILE A 57 -0.40 -3.70 -10.83
CA ILE A 57 -0.60 -2.64 -11.83
C ILE A 57 -1.74 -1.71 -11.44
N VAL A 58 -2.87 -2.27 -10.97
CA VAL A 58 -4.02 -1.47 -10.53
C VAL A 58 -3.62 -0.58 -9.35
N VAL A 59 -2.94 -1.14 -8.34
CA VAL A 59 -2.44 -0.40 -7.17
C VAL A 59 -1.43 0.67 -7.60
N LEU A 60 -0.58 0.41 -8.59
CA LEU A 60 0.37 1.40 -9.11
C LEU A 60 -0.34 2.59 -9.74
N ILE A 61 -1.34 2.34 -10.59
CA ILE A 61 -2.13 3.39 -11.24
C ILE A 61 -2.84 4.23 -10.17
N LEU A 62 -3.51 3.58 -9.22
CA LEU A 62 -4.18 4.27 -8.12
C LEU A 62 -3.18 5.09 -7.28
N GLY A 63 -2.01 4.53 -6.96
CA GLY A 63 -0.97 5.22 -6.22
C GLY A 63 -0.47 6.49 -6.91
N ILE A 64 -0.28 6.45 -8.23
CA ILE A 64 0.10 7.64 -9.01
C ILE A 64 -1.02 8.69 -9.00
N ILE A 65 -2.28 8.27 -9.22
CA ILE A 65 -3.42 9.18 -9.24
C ILE A 65 -3.58 9.87 -7.88
N VAL A 66 -3.47 9.11 -6.78
CA VAL A 66 -3.53 9.63 -5.41
C VAL A 66 -2.35 10.57 -5.14
N ALA A 67 -1.11 10.19 -5.47
CA ALA A 67 0.07 11.02 -5.23
C ALA A 67 0.05 12.36 -5.97
N LEU A 68 -0.61 12.42 -7.13
CA LEU A 68 -0.81 13.65 -7.90
C LEU A 68 -1.98 14.51 -7.37
N GLY A 69 -2.75 14.01 -6.40
CA GLY A 69 -3.84 14.73 -5.75
C GLY A 69 -5.16 14.73 -6.53
N PHE A 70 -5.30 13.90 -7.56
CA PHE A 70 -6.52 13.87 -8.38
C PHE A 70 -7.77 13.41 -7.61
N LEU A 71 -7.60 12.65 -6.52
CA LEU A 71 -8.71 12.19 -5.67
C LEU A 71 -8.89 13.02 -4.39
N ASN A 72 -8.06 14.05 -4.17
CA ASN A 72 -8.09 14.82 -2.93
C ASN A 72 -9.43 15.54 -2.69
N THR A 73 -10.17 15.87 -3.76
CA THR A 73 -11.47 16.55 -3.67
C THR A 73 -12.61 15.64 -3.20
N ILE A 74 -12.45 14.32 -3.27
CA ILE A 74 -13.48 13.34 -2.89
C ILE A 74 -13.15 12.58 -1.59
N MET A 75 -11.91 12.69 -1.09
CA MET A 75 -11.50 12.08 0.17
C MET A 75 -11.98 12.90 1.38
N PRO A 76 -12.25 12.26 2.53
CA PRO A 76 -12.57 12.97 3.76
C PRO A 76 -11.54 14.04 4.07
N ARG A 77 -12.00 15.23 4.40
CA ARG A 77 -11.10 16.36 4.64
C ARG A 77 -10.31 16.13 5.93
N GLN A 78 -9.01 15.93 5.78
CA GLN A 78 -8.07 15.86 6.91
C GLN A 78 -7.48 17.25 7.18
N VAL A 79 -7.03 17.49 8.41
CA VAL A 79 -6.21 18.66 8.72
C VAL A 79 -4.85 18.42 8.08
N ASP A 80 -4.61 19.10 6.97
CA ASP A 80 -3.53 18.83 6.03
C ASP A 80 -2.15 19.12 6.67
N ASN A 81 -1.61 18.14 7.38
CA ASN A 81 -0.32 18.23 8.03
C ASN A 81 0.77 17.75 7.07
N ARG A 82 1.62 18.69 6.65
CA ARG A 82 2.81 18.35 5.88
C ARG A 82 3.84 17.65 6.78
N MET A 83 4.31 16.50 6.36
CA MET A 83 5.48 15.83 6.93
C MET A 83 6.57 15.84 5.87
N VAL A 84 7.75 16.37 6.21
CA VAL A 84 8.90 16.46 5.29
C VAL A 84 8.51 17.07 3.93
N ASN A 85 7.72 18.15 3.96
CA ASN A 85 7.20 18.86 2.78
C ASN A 85 6.31 18.01 1.83
N MET A 86 5.80 16.86 2.28
CA MET A 86 4.79 16.08 1.57
C MET A 86 3.42 16.27 2.21
N TRP A 87 2.38 16.42 1.40
CA TRP A 87 0.99 16.36 1.85
C TRP A 87 0.57 14.93 2.20
N GLU A 88 -0.52 14.74 2.97
CA GLU A 88 -0.98 13.40 3.37
C GLU A 88 -1.26 12.52 2.16
N TYR A 89 -2.10 13.00 1.23
CA TYR A 89 -2.41 12.28 -0.01
C TYR A 89 -1.17 11.90 -0.83
N GLN A 90 -0.08 12.68 -0.76
CA GLN A 90 1.17 12.33 -1.43
C GLN A 90 1.86 11.15 -0.75
N ARG A 91 1.86 11.11 0.59
CA ARG A 91 2.42 10.00 1.36
C ARG A 91 1.63 8.72 1.15
N GLU A 92 0.31 8.81 1.20
CA GLU A 92 -0.59 7.68 0.93
C GLU A 92 -0.35 7.10 -0.47
N GLY A 93 -0.29 7.97 -1.48
CA GLY A 93 0.01 7.60 -2.86
C GLY A 93 1.39 6.96 -3.03
N VAL A 94 2.42 7.49 -2.35
CA VAL A 94 3.75 6.85 -2.31
C VAL A 94 3.68 5.49 -1.64
N GLY A 95 2.93 5.34 -0.55
CA GLY A 95 2.69 4.05 0.11
C GLY A 95 2.07 3.02 -0.84
N LEU A 96 1.11 3.43 -1.68
CA LEU A 96 0.53 2.58 -2.72
C LEU A 96 1.55 2.20 -3.80
N VAL A 97 2.39 3.15 -4.26
CA VAL A 97 3.45 2.86 -5.25
C VAL A 97 4.43 1.83 -4.70
N LEU A 98 4.87 1.98 -3.44
CA LEU A 98 5.71 0.98 -2.76
C LEU A 98 4.98 -0.36 -2.63
N GLY A 99 3.68 -0.32 -2.33
CA GLY A 99 2.79 -1.48 -2.30
C GLY A 99 2.74 -2.24 -3.62
N ALA A 100 2.63 -1.53 -4.74
CA ALA A 100 2.64 -2.13 -6.06
C ALA A 100 3.97 -2.83 -6.37
N ILE A 101 5.11 -2.22 -6.01
CA ILE A 101 6.43 -2.82 -6.16
C ILE A 101 6.51 -4.12 -5.32
N TRP A 102 6.04 -4.06 -4.07
CA TRP A 102 5.97 -5.23 -3.20
C TRP A 102 5.10 -6.34 -3.78
N LEU A 103 3.91 -6.02 -4.28
CA LEU A 103 3.02 -6.99 -4.93
C LEU A 103 3.67 -7.65 -6.15
N TRP A 104 4.41 -6.88 -6.95
CA TRP A 104 5.05 -7.38 -8.16
C TRP A 104 6.25 -8.30 -7.88
N PHE A 105 7.10 -7.94 -6.91
CA PHE A 105 8.37 -8.63 -6.67
C PHE A 105 8.38 -9.53 -5.44
N GLY A 106 7.46 -9.35 -4.50
CA GLY A 106 7.53 -9.95 -3.17
C GLY A 106 7.54 -11.47 -3.16
N ARG A 107 6.89 -12.11 -4.13
CA ARG A 107 6.95 -13.57 -4.29
C ARG A 107 8.31 -14.11 -4.68
N LYS A 108 9.15 -13.33 -5.37
CA LYS A 108 10.51 -13.75 -5.75
C LYS A 108 11.46 -13.78 -4.55
N LEU A 109 11.04 -13.19 -3.42
CA LEU A 109 11.83 -13.10 -2.20
C LEU A 109 11.54 -14.25 -1.22
N LYS A 110 10.46 -15.02 -1.43
CA LYS A 110 10.19 -16.26 -0.70
C LYS A 110 11.19 -17.36 -1.08
#